data_AF-A0A318RJT7-F1
#
_entry.id   AF-A0A318RJT7-F1
#
_cell.length_a   1.000
_cell.length_b   1.000
_cell.length_c   1.000
_cell.angle_alpha   90.00
_cell.angle_beta   90.00
_cell.angle_gamma   90.00
#
_symmetry.space_group_name_H-M   'P 1'
#
loop_
_entity.id
_entity.type
_entity.pdbx_description
1 polymer ?
#
loop_
_entity_poly.entity_id
_entity_poly.type
_entity_poly.pdbx_seq_one_letter_code
_entity_poly.pdbx_strand_id
1 'polypeptide(L)'
;MTEQQPYTVSGLARALGVDRDTLVNYKKRDEFFGTVNAAYHRCHEYAESQFYGRAVTGAAFSLKNNWGWKDRQELTGAEGAPLMTRPASSTAWKLFLAA
;
A
#
# COMPACT_ATOMS: atom_id res chain seq x y z
N MET A 1 2.64 -10.07 -33.23
CA MET A 1 1.88 -9.53 -32.09
C MET A 1 2.90 -9.06 -31.08
N THR A 2 3.05 -7.75 -30.87
CA THR A 2 3.94 -7.24 -29.83
C THR A 2 3.39 -7.70 -28.49
N GLU A 3 4.19 -8.40 -27.69
CA GLU A 3 3.76 -8.79 -26.34
C GLU A 3 3.26 -7.52 -25.62
N GLN A 4 2.03 -7.58 -25.11
CA GLN A 4 1.45 -6.48 -24.34
C GLN A 4 2.26 -6.34 -23.06
N GLN A 5 3.08 -5.28 -23.01
CA GLN A 5 3.88 -4.96 -21.83
C GLN A 5 2.94 -4.80 -20.62
N PRO A 6 3.25 -5.42 -19.46
CA PRO A 6 2.38 -5.37 -18.30
C PRO A 6 2.18 -3.93 -17.79
N TYR A 7 0.94 -3.61 -17.42
CA TYR A 7 0.59 -2.31 -16.86
C TYR A 7 1.14 -2.17 -15.44
N THR A 8 2.16 -1.34 -15.29
CA THR A 8 2.82 -1.06 -14.00
C THR A 8 2.89 0.43 -13.75
N VAL A 9 2.91 0.85 -12.49
CA VAL A 9 3.02 2.27 -12.11
C VAL A 9 4.31 2.90 -12.68
N SER A 10 5.42 2.19 -12.62
CA SER A 10 6.70 2.64 -13.21
C SER A 10 6.64 2.70 -14.75
N GLY A 11 5.92 1.77 -15.38
CA GLY A 11 5.68 1.80 -16.82
C GLY A 11 4.85 3.02 -17.25
N LEU A 12 3.82 3.37 -16.48
CA LEU A 12 3.01 4.56 -16.67
C LEU A 12 3.85 5.84 -16.50
N ALA A 13 4.64 5.93 -15.43
CA ALA A 13 5.53 7.07 -15.19
C ALA A 13 6.52 7.27 -16.36
N ARG A 14 7.16 6.17 -16.81
CA ARG A 14 8.05 6.18 -17.98
C ARG A 14 7.33 6.61 -19.27
N ALA A 15 6.11 6.14 -19.50
CA ALA A 15 5.33 6.53 -20.68
C ALA A 15 4.96 8.02 -20.68
N LEU A 16 4.80 8.61 -19.49
CA LEU A 16 4.51 10.03 -19.30
C LEU A 16 5.79 10.90 -19.21
N GLY A 17 6.98 10.29 -19.21
CA GLY A 17 8.26 11.00 -19.10
C GLY A 17 8.52 11.62 -17.72
N VAL A 18 7.91 11.08 -16.67
CA VAL A 18 8.07 11.55 -15.29
C VAL A 18 8.61 10.45 -14.38
N ASP A 19 9.15 10.82 -13.22
CA ASP A 19 9.42 9.87 -12.16
C ASP A 19 8.12 9.40 -11.48
N ARG A 20 8.20 8.27 -10.78
CA ARG A 20 7.04 7.66 -10.12
C ARG A 20 6.49 8.55 -9.01
N ASP A 21 7.33 9.29 -8.29
CA ASP A 21 6.89 10.09 -7.16
C ASP A 21 6.16 11.36 -7.62
N THR A 22 6.59 11.96 -8.73
CA THR A 22 5.84 13.00 -9.45
C THR A 22 4.44 12.52 -9.83
N LEU A 23 4.32 11.33 -10.41
CA LEU A 23 3.01 10.74 -10.73
C LEU A 23 2.12 10.59 -9.49
N VAL A 24 2.67 10.10 -8.38
CA VAL A 24 1.94 9.93 -7.10
C VAL A 24 1.55 11.27 -6.48
N ASN A 25 2.38 12.30 -6.63
CA ASN A 25 2.08 13.65 -6.16
C ASN A 25 0.97 14.30 -7.00
N TYR A 26 0.98 14.11 -8.33
CA TYR A 26 -0.07 14.65 -9.21
C TYR A 26 -1.42 14.00 -9.00
N LYS A 27 -1.44 12.71 -8.63
CA LYS A 27 -2.66 12.02 -8.20
C LYS A 27 -3.38 12.72 -7.03
N LYS A 28 -2.67 13.51 -6.21
CA LYS A 28 -3.22 14.24 -5.06
C LYS A 28 -3.66 15.67 -5.40
N ARG A 29 -3.40 16.14 -6.62
CA ARG A 29 -3.78 17.50 -7.06
C ARG A 29 -5.13 17.45 -7.77
N ASP A 30 -6.05 18.30 -7.36
CA ASP A 30 -7.42 18.30 -7.89
C ASP A 30 -7.48 18.49 -9.41
N GLU A 31 -6.58 19.33 -9.95
CA GLU A 31 -6.44 19.62 -11.39
C GLU A 31 -6.20 18.36 -12.25
N PHE A 32 -5.55 17.34 -11.68
CA PHE A 32 -5.14 16.13 -12.40
C PHE A 32 -5.75 14.85 -11.83
N PHE A 33 -6.51 14.97 -10.73
CA PHE A 33 -7.00 13.84 -9.93
C PHE A 33 -7.74 12.81 -10.77
N GLY A 34 -8.72 13.23 -11.58
CA GLY A 34 -9.56 12.32 -12.37
C GLY A 34 -8.76 11.52 -13.40
N THR A 35 -7.98 12.22 -14.24
CA THR A 35 -7.22 11.61 -15.33
C THR A 35 -6.08 10.71 -14.81
N VAL A 36 -5.33 11.19 -13.80
CA VAL A 36 -4.24 10.41 -13.22
C VAL A 36 -4.79 9.19 -12.49
N ASN A 37 -5.87 9.31 -11.72
CA ASN A 37 -6.49 8.15 -11.07
C ASN A 37 -6.98 7.13 -12.10
N ALA A 38 -7.64 7.55 -13.18
CA ALA A 38 -8.12 6.63 -14.21
C ALA A 38 -6.97 5.79 -14.81
N ALA A 39 -5.84 6.41 -15.11
CA ALA A 39 -4.65 5.69 -15.57
C ALA A 39 -4.05 4.78 -14.47
N TYR A 40 -3.97 5.29 -13.24
CA TYR A 40 -3.46 4.54 -12.09
C TYR A 40 -4.31 3.30 -11.77
N HIS A 41 -5.63 3.38 -11.94
CA HIS A 41 -6.57 2.26 -11.74
C HIS A 41 -6.34 1.12 -12.73
N ARG A 42 -5.90 1.39 -13.96
CA ARG A 42 -5.53 0.30 -14.89
C ARG A 42 -4.33 -0.50 -14.40
N CYS A 43 -3.36 0.16 -13.78
CA CYS A 43 -2.25 -0.53 -13.12
C CYS A 43 -2.72 -1.31 -11.87
N HIS A 44 -3.74 -0.81 -11.16
CA HIS A 44 -4.35 -1.50 -10.03
C HIS A 44 -5.02 -2.79 -10.47
N GLU A 45 -5.90 -2.70 -11.47
CA GLU A 45 -6.61 -3.84 -12.04
C GLU A 45 -5.65 -4.92 -12.55
N TYR A 46 -4.57 -4.51 -13.24
CA TYR A 46 -3.55 -5.46 -13.64
C TYR A 46 -2.89 -6.13 -12.42
N ALA A 47 -2.51 -5.38 -11.38
CA ALA A 47 -1.92 -5.96 -10.18
C ALA A 47 -2.88 -6.91 -9.45
N GLU A 48 -4.17 -6.57 -9.34
CA GLU A 48 -5.19 -7.46 -8.77
C GLU A 48 -5.37 -8.73 -9.60
N SER A 49 -5.36 -8.63 -10.93
CA SER A 49 -5.49 -9.80 -11.82
C SER A 49 -4.39 -10.85 -11.60
N GLN A 50 -3.20 -10.41 -11.16
CA GLN A 50 -2.07 -11.31 -10.90
C GLN A 50 -2.28 -12.21 -9.68
N PHE A 51 -3.26 -11.93 -8.81
CA PHE A 51 -3.62 -12.84 -7.72
C PHE A 51 -4.18 -14.18 -8.22
N TYR A 52 -4.81 -14.19 -9.39
CA TYR A 52 -5.30 -15.41 -10.04
C TYR A 52 -4.21 -16.12 -10.87
N GLY A 53 -3.01 -15.54 -10.91
CA GLY A 53 -1.87 -16.05 -11.66
C GLY A 53 -0.75 -16.59 -10.76
N ARG A 54 0.47 -16.63 -11.32
CA ARG A 54 1.67 -17.13 -10.62
C ARG A 54 2.48 -16.03 -9.93
N ALA A 55 2.19 -14.76 -10.20
CA ALA A 55 2.98 -13.61 -9.74
C ALA A 55 2.45 -12.96 -8.45
N VAL A 56 1.81 -13.74 -7.58
CA VAL A 56 1.07 -13.28 -6.40
C VAL A 56 1.92 -12.43 -5.45
N THR A 57 3.15 -12.83 -5.16
CA THR A 57 4.04 -12.11 -4.23
C THR A 57 4.41 -10.73 -4.75
N GLY A 58 4.73 -10.62 -6.05
CA GLY A 58 5.04 -9.34 -6.68
C GLY A 58 3.83 -8.42 -6.74
N ALA A 59 2.66 -8.98 -7.01
CA ALA A 59 1.38 -8.27 -6.99
C ALA A 59 1.08 -7.69 -5.59
N ALA A 60 1.18 -8.53 -4.55
CA ALA A 60 0.99 -8.11 -3.17
C ALA A 60 1.98 -7.00 -2.76
N PHE A 61 3.25 -7.11 -3.15
CA PHE A 61 4.24 -6.06 -2.92
C PHE A 61 3.84 -4.74 -3.61
N SER A 62 3.42 -4.79 -4.87
CA SER A 62 2.97 -3.60 -5.60
C SER A 62 1.74 -2.96 -4.95
N LEU A 63 0.75 -3.76 -4.56
CA LEU A 63 -0.49 -3.31 -3.92
C LEU A 63 -0.24 -2.60 -2.58
N LYS A 64 0.69 -3.14 -1.76
CA LYS A 64 1.12 -2.52 -0.50
C LYS A 64 1.80 -1.16 -0.73
N ASN A 65 2.72 -1.07 -1.70
CA ASN A 65 3.53 0.13 -1.91
C ASN A 65 2.83 1.25 -2.69
N ASN A 66 1.87 0.92 -3.56
CA ASN A 66 1.21 1.89 -4.44
C ASN A 66 -0.23 2.22 -4.00
N TRP A 67 -0.92 1.31 -3.33
CA TRP A 67 -2.32 1.50 -2.88
C TRP A 67 -2.52 1.31 -1.38
N GLY A 68 -1.46 1.08 -0.62
CA GLY A 68 -1.51 1.04 0.85
C GLY A 68 -2.30 -0.14 1.40
N TRP A 69 -2.42 -1.24 0.64
CA TRP A 69 -2.99 -2.48 1.14
C TRP A 69 -2.18 -2.94 2.36
N LYS A 70 -2.87 -3.50 3.36
CA LYS A 70 -2.25 -4.00 4.59
C LYS A 70 -2.77 -5.40 4.87
N ASP A 71 -1.87 -6.29 5.26
CA ASP A 71 -2.29 -7.59 5.77
C ASP A 71 -2.97 -7.39 7.12
N ARG A 72 -4.11 -8.05 7.32
CA ARG A 72 -4.74 -8.12 8.63
C ARG A 72 -3.93 -9.09 9.49
N GLN A 73 -3.48 -8.63 10.65
CA GLN A 73 -2.87 -9.48 11.66
C GLN A 73 -3.80 -9.54 12.86
N GLU A 74 -4.24 -10.74 13.21
CA GLU A 74 -4.94 -11.01 14.46
C GLU A 74 -3.89 -11.56 15.44
N LEU A 75 -3.58 -10.75 16.45
CA LEU A 75 -2.62 -11.12 17.46
C LEU A 75 -3.38 -11.51 18.73
N THR A 76 -3.24 -12.78 19.12
CA THR A 76 -3.84 -13.32 20.34
C THR A 76 -2.74 -13.49 21.39
N GLY A 77 -3.01 -13.06 22.63
CA GLY A 77 -2.12 -13.28 23.75
C GLY A 77 -2.03 -14.76 24.15
N ALA A 78 -1.16 -15.07 25.11
CA ALA A 78 -1.10 -16.41 25.69
C ALA A 78 -2.49 -16.84 26.14
N GLU A 79 -2.88 -18.06 25.76
CA GLU A 79 -4.12 -18.71 26.17
C GLU A 79 -5.41 -18.04 25.67
N GLY A 80 -5.36 -17.29 24.57
CA GLY A 80 -6.57 -16.67 24.00
C GLY A 80 -6.91 -15.30 24.56
N ALA A 81 -6.11 -14.79 25.51
CA ALA A 81 -6.34 -13.49 26.12
C ALA A 81 -6.07 -12.33 25.13
N PRO A 82 -6.81 -11.20 25.22
CA PRO A 82 -6.51 -10.01 24.42
C PRO A 82 -5.10 -9.49 24.71
N LEU A 83 -4.39 -9.04 23.67
CA LEU A 83 -3.10 -8.37 23.88
C LEU A 83 -3.28 -7.06 24.66
N MET A 84 -2.72 -7.02 25.86
CA MET A 84 -2.53 -5.78 26.63
C MET A 84 -1.46 -4.92 25.94
N THR A 85 -1.88 -4.04 25.03
CA THR A 85 -0.95 -3.09 24.41
C THR A 85 -0.72 -1.91 25.36
N ARG A 86 0.52 -1.71 25.82
CA ARG A 86 0.88 -0.54 26.63
C ARG A 86 0.86 0.70 25.72
N PRO A 87 0.08 1.76 26.03
CA PRO A 87 0.07 2.95 25.21
C PRO A 87 1.45 3.62 25.22
N ALA A 88 1.89 4.12 24.07
CA ALA A 88 3.22 4.66 23.82
C ALA A 88 3.59 5.94 24.63
N SER A 89 2.69 6.43 25.48
CA SER A 89 2.93 7.57 26.36
C SER A 89 2.87 7.13 27.82
N SER A 90 4.04 6.74 28.34
CA SER A 90 4.25 6.33 29.73
C SER A 90 4.55 7.55 30.61
N THR A 91 3.53 8.35 30.93
CA THR A 91 3.62 9.30 32.07
C THR A 91 2.97 8.72 33.34
N ALA A 92 1.99 7.83 33.20
CA ALA A 92 1.24 7.27 34.33
C ALA A 92 2.04 6.28 35.20
N TRP A 93 3.11 5.68 34.69
CA TRP A 93 3.86 4.62 35.39
C TRP A 93 4.94 5.16 36.34
N LYS A 94 5.31 6.44 36.22
CA LYS A 94 6.28 7.07 37.13
C LYS A 94 5.73 7.31 38.54
N LEU A 95 4.42 7.32 38.72
CA LEU A 95 3.78 7.53 40.03
C LEU A 95 3.58 6.25 40.83
N PHE A 96 3.60 5.08 40.19
CA PHE A 96 3.35 3.79 40.86
C PHE A 96 4.61 3.14 41.45
N LEU A 97 5.79 3.70 41.19
CA LEU A 97 7.09 3.24 41.71
C LEU A 97 7.65 4.17 42.81
N ALA A 98 6.88 5.16 43.24
CA ALA A 98 7.27 6.15 44.24
C ALA A 98 6.37 6.16 45.49
N ALA A 99 5.58 5.10 45.71
CA ALA A 99 4.77 4.89 46.92
C ALA A 99 5.19 3.60 47.61
#